data_AF-A0A0B1RR32-F1
#
_entry.id   AF-A0A0B1RR32-F1
#
_cell.length_a   1.000
_cell.length_b   1.000
_cell.length_c   1.000
_cell.angle_alpha   90.00
_cell.angle_beta   90.00
_cell.angle_gamma   90.00
#
_symmetry.space_group_name_H-M   'P 1'
#
loop_
_entity.id
_entity.type
_entity.pdbx_description
1 polymer ?
#
loop_
_entity_poly.entity_id
_entity_poly.type
_entity_poly.pdbx_seq_one_letter_code
_entity_poly.pdbx_strand_id
1 'polypeptide(L)'
;SERDEKQIGYYQWVPFILAAQAIFFYLPVVIWRSIYESSGFKVRAICDTCSMHANMDDGTRQKNMKTIAAFLVQEHAIALVKAGKARRVTSGSYITLVYVGIKFLYALNSIVQFIFLKNMLGVSSYTWGLDVSLDLWNGREWPETGNFPRVTMCDYDVRVLGNLHRHTVQCVLMINMFNEKIFVVLWYWLCIMLIVSVYSFIKWAVAMATTTVTGKALVNSYIQQIDASVARSLHKRSLLQQFVSEKLRTDGVFLVRLVSENSGDMVTLALLKTLWEDFIKQRGEHPPPYTEPLLVSNKKISESDL
;
A
#
# COMPACT_ATOMS: atom_id res chain seq x y z
N SER A 1 -20.04 24.06 -39.14
CA SER A 1 -19.47 25.43 -39.07
C SER A 1 -18.40 25.41 -38.00
N GLU A 2 -17.21 26.01 -38.19
CA GLU A 2 -16.10 26.02 -37.21
C GLU A 2 -16.52 26.48 -35.79
N ARG A 3 -17.64 27.21 -35.69
CA ARG A 3 -18.28 27.61 -34.42
C ARG A 3 -18.87 26.45 -33.61
N ASP A 4 -19.45 25.45 -34.26
CA ASP A 4 -20.13 24.34 -33.56
C ASP A 4 -19.12 23.32 -32.99
N GLU A 5 -17.91 23.25 -33.53
CA GLU A 5 -16.82 22.40 -33.02
C GLU A 5 -16.21 22.91 -31.70
N LYS A 6 -16.42 24.19 -31.35
CA LYS A 6 -15.92 24.82 -30.12
C LYS A 6 -17.01 25.06 -29.07
N GLN A 7 -17.99 24.16 -28.97
CA GLN A 7 -19.01 24.22 -27.93
C GLN A 7 -18.45 23.75 -26.58
N ILE A 8 -18.65 24.56 -25.54
CA ILE A 8 -18.06 24.32 -24.22
C ILE A 8 -19.13 23.85 -23.22
N GLY A 9 -19.42 22.54 -23.24
CA GLY A 9 -20.48 21.92 -22.41
C GLY A 9 -20.00 21.20 -21.14
N TYR A 10 -18.68 21.04 -20.94
CA TYR A 10 -18.15 20.21 -19.85
C TYR A 10 -18.39 20.79 -18.44
N TYR A 11 -18.62 22.10 -18.32
CA TYR A 11 -18.78 22.78 -17.03
C TYR A 11 -19.96 22.30 -16.20
N GLN A 12 -21.05 21.88 -16.83
CA GLN A 12 -22.23 21.35 -16.13
C GLN A 12 -21.91 20.03 -15.40
N TRP A 13 -20.93 19.29 -15.93
CA TRP A 13 -20.54 17.97 -15.43
C TRP A 13 -19.41 18.01 -14.42
N VAL A 14 -18.70 19.14 -14.30
CA VAL A 14 -17.53 19.28 -13.41
C VAL A 14 -17.81 18.82 -11.97
N PRO A 15 -18.90 19.23 -11.29
CA PRO A 15 -19.15 18.80 -9.92
C PRO A 15 -19.36 17.28 -9.80
N PHE A 16 -20.09 16.68 -10.75
CA PHE A 16 -20.35 15.24 -10.78
C PHE A 16 -19.08 14.44 -11.07
N ILE A 17 -18.24 14.95 -11.98
CA ILE A 17 -16.96 14.37 -12.30
C ILE A 17 -16.05 14.39 -11.06
N LEU A 18 -15.90 15.54 -10.39
CA LEU A 18 -15.09 15.65 -9.17
C LEU A 18 -15.60 14.71 -8.06
N ALA A 19 -16.91 14.59 -7.90
CA ALA A 19 -17.50 13.62 -6.96
C ALA A 19 -17.16 12.17 -7.34
N ALA A 20 -17.23 11.82 -8.62
CA ALA A 20 -16.83 10.50 -9.10
C ALA A 20 -15.33 10.24 -8.85
N GLN A 21 -14.45 11.21 -9.12
CA GLN A 21 -13.03 11.11 -8.81
C GLN A 21 -12.78 10.82 -7.32
N ALA A 22 -13.49 11.51 -6.43
CA ALA A 22 -13.40 11.26 -4.99
C ALA A 22 -13.82 9.83 -4.61
N ILE A 23 -14.90 9.30 -5.23
CA ILE A 23 -15.34 7.91 -5.04
C ILE A 23 -14.26 6.94 -5.51
N PHE A 24 -13.66 7.15 -6.69
CA PHE A 24 -12.59 6.30 -7.20
C PHE A 24 -11.35 6.31 -6.30
N PHE A 25 -10.99 7.45 -5.70
CA PHE A 25 -9.93 7.51 -4.67
C PHE A 25 -10.27 6.75 -3.39
N TYR A 26 -11.56 6.58 -3.07
CA TYR A 26 -12.01 5.80 -1.92
C TYR A 26 -12.05 4.29 -2.20
N LEU A 27 -12.25 3.85 -3.44
CA LEU A 27 -12.38 2.42 -3.77
C LEU A 27 -11.26 1.51 -3.24
N PRO A 28 -9.96 1.87 -3.35
CA PRO A 28 -8.90 1.00 -2.85
C PRO A 28 -9.03 0.73 -1.34
N VAL A 29 -9.47 1.70 -0.51
CA VAL A 29 -9.64 1.46 0.93
C VAL A 29 -10.80 0.52 1.22
N VAL A 30 -11.86 0.56 0.41
CA VAL A 30 -13.02 -0.33 0.55
C VAL A 30 -12.63 -1.76 0.17
N ILE A 31 -11.94 -1.92 -0.97
CA ILE A 31 -11.42 -3.22 -1.41
C ILE A 31 -10.52 -3.82 -0.33
N TRP A 32 -9.64 -2.99 0.23
CA TRP A 32 -8.75 -3.39 1.31
C TRP A 32 -9.49 -3.90 2.55
N ARG A 33 -10.49 -3.14 3.02
CA ARG A 33 -11.30 -3.52 4.19
C ARG A 33 -12.08 -4.80 3.94
N SER A 34 -12.67 -4.94 2.76
CA SER A 34 -13.44 -6.13 2.37
C SER A 34 -12.57 -7.39 2.31
N ILE A 35 -11.35 -7.29 1.76
CA ILE A 35 -10.41 -8.42 1.75
C ILE A 35 -10.02 -8.83 3.17
N TYR A 36 -9.87 -7.86 4.09
CA TYR A 36 -9.55 -8.18 5.49
C TYR A 36 -10.68 -8.80 6.28
N GLU A 37 -11.89 -8.29 6.12
CA GLU A 37 -13.07 -8.85 6.79
C GLU A 37 -13.33 -10.28 6.32
N SER A 38 -13.14 -10.57 5.03
CA SER A 38 -13.30 -11.91 4.46
C SER A 38 -12.15 -12.86 4.76
N SER A 39 -10.94 -12.36 4.96
CA SER A 39 -9.75 -13.18 5.24
C SER A 39 -9.64 -13.64 6.69
N GLY A 40 -10.50 -13.19 7.62
CA GLY A 40 -10.41 -13.50 9.05
C GLY A 40 -9.23 -12.84 9.78
N PHE A 41 -8.28 -12.29 9.02
CA PHE A 41 -7.13 -11.54 9.48
C PHE A 41 -7.54 -10.14 9.96
N LYS A 42 -7.71 -9.96 11.27
CA LYS A 42 -7.87 -8.62 11.87
C LYS A 42 -6.53 -7.88 11.95
N VAL A 43 -5.82 -7.68 10.82
CA VAL A 43 -4.55 -6.92 10.78
C VAL A 43 -4.72 -5.53 11.36
N ARG A 44 -5.88 -4.90 11.14
CA ARG A 44 -6.24 -3.62 11.77
C ARG A 44 -6.29 -3.72 13.30
N ALA A 45 -6.94 -4.75 13.85
CA ALA A 45 -6.93 -4.97 15.29
C ALA A 45 -5.51 -5.26 15.80
N ILE A 46 -4.67 -5.97 15.04
CA ILE A 46 -3.26 -6.20 15.40
C ILE A 46 -2.50 -4.87 15.44
N CYS A 47 -2.59 -4.04 14.40
CA CYS A 47 -1.93 -2.73 14.37
C CYS A 47 -2.47 -1.77 15.44
N ASP A 48 -3.79 -1.75 15.68
CA ASP A 48 -4.41 -0.92 16.71
C ASP A 48 -4.00 -1.39 18.13
N THR A 49 -3.93 -2.71 18.34
CA THR A 49 -3.45 -3.32 19.60
C THR A 49 -1.94 -3.17 19.77
N CYS A 50 -1.17 -3.08 18.67
CA CYS A 50 0.26 -2.77 18.68
C CYS A 50 0.55 -1.27 18.84
N SER A 51 -0.44 -0.38 18.67
CA SER A 51 -0.22 1.06 18.76
C SER A 51 0.39 1.46 20.11
N MET A 52 1.26 2.48 20.10
CA MET A 52 1.96 2.92 21.31
C MET A 52 1.00 3.35 22.42
N HIS A 53 -0.16 3.92 22.05
CA HIS A 53 -1.21 4.30 22.98
C HIS A 53 -1.82 3.11 23.73
N ALA A 54 -1.94 1.95 23.10
CA ALA A 54 -2.48 0.73 23.72
C ALA A 54 -1.46 0.00 24.60
N ASN A 55 -0.16 0.34 24.51
CA ASN A 55 0.94 -0.38 25.13
C ASN A 55 1.81 0.48 26.05
N MET A 56 1.23 1.54 26.63
CA MET A 56 1.91 2.40 27.61
C MET A 56 2.23 1.66 28.92
N ASP A 57 1.34 0.76 29.35
CA ASP A 57 1.53 -0.07 30.54
C ASP A 57 2.19 -1.41 30.16
N ASP A 58 3.19 -1.83 30.93
CA ASP A 58 3.99 -3.02 30.64
C ASP A 58 3.18 -4.32 30.80
N GLY A 59 2.32 -4.39 31.82
CA GLY A 59 1.45 -5.55 32.07
C GLY A 59 0.41 -5.74 30.98
N THR A 60 -0.19 -4.63 30.52
CA THR A 60 -1.14 -4.61 29.40
C THR A 60 -0.47 -4.95 28.08
N ARG A 61 0.73 -4.40 27.84
CA ARG A 61 1.55 -4.71 26.67
C ARG A 61 1.84 -6.20 26.54
N GLN A 62 2.26 -6.86 27.63
CA GLN A 62 2.58 -8.29 27.56
C GLN A 62 1.35 -9.17 27.27
N LYS A 63 0.17 -8.81 27.79
CA LYS A 63 -1.10 -9.48 27.47
C LYS A 63 -1.51 -9.29 26.01
N ASN A 64 -1.38 -8.07 25.51
CA ASN A 64 -1.64 -7.72 24.12
C ASN A 64 -0.72 -8.50 23.17
N MET A 65 0.58 -8.55 23.46
CA MET A 65 1.56 -9.27 22.65
C MET A 65 1.29 -10.79 22.64
N LYS A 66 0.95 -11.39 23.79
CA LYS A 66 0.54 -12.80 23.86
C LYS A 66 -0.72 -13.10 23.03
N THR A 67 -1.68 -12.19 23.05
CA THR A 67 -2.92 -12.31 22.27
C THR A 67 -2.62 -12.27 20.76
N ILE A 68 -1.76 -11.35 20.33
CA ILE A 68 -1.32 -11.24 18.94
C ILE A 68 -0.49 -12.47 18.52
N ALA A 69 0.42 -12.93 19.38
CA ALA A 69 1.20 -14.14 19.15
C ALA A 69 0.29 -15.37 18.98
N ALA A 70 -0.74 -15.51 19.82
CA ALA A 70 -1.74 -16.57 19.69
C ALA A 70 -2.51 -16.50 18.35
N PHE A 71 -2.90 -15.30 17.91
CA PHE A 71 -3.54 -15.13 16.60
C PHE A 71 -2.63 -15.52 15.43
N LEU A 72 -1.34 -15.19 15.49
CA LEU A 72 -0.37 -15.57 14.47
C LEU A 72 -0.16 -17.09 14.42
N VAL A 73 -0.20 -17.77 15.57
CA VAL A 73 -0.05 -19.22 15.67
C VAL A 73 -1.33 -19.98 15.30
N GLN A 74 -2.51 -19.45 15.62
CA GLN A 74 -3.79 -20.10 15.32
C GLN A 74 -4.05 -20.16 13.80
N GLU A 75 -3.58 -19.16 13.05
CA GLU A 75 -3.61 -19.14 11.58
C GLU A 75 -2.75 -20.25 10.95
N HIS A 76 -1.60 -20.59 11.57
CA HIS A 76 -0.76 -21.70 11.10
C HIS A 76 -1.52 -23.04 11.10
N ALA A 77 -2.39 -23.25 12.09
CA ALA A 77 -3.19 -24.47 12.20
C ALA A 77 -4.34 -24.50 11.17
N ILE A 78 -5.03 -23.37 10.95
CA ILE A 78 -6.18 -23.29 10.03
C ILE A 78 -5.73 -23.35 8.56
N ALA A 79 -4.61 -22.70 8.21
CA ALA A 79 -4.03 -22.76 6.86
C ALA A 79 -3.57 -24.18 6.48
N LEU A 80 -3.16 -24.99 7.47
CA LEU A 80 -2.78 -26.40 7.25
C LEU A 80 -4.00 -27.28 6.95
N VAL A 81 -5.14 -27.01 7.61
CA VAL A 81 -6.36 -27.83 7.54
C VAL A 81 -7.24 -27.48 6.32
N LYS A 82 -7.30 -26.21 5.89
CA LYS A 82 -8.13 -25.78 4.75
C LYS A 82 -7.42 -25.82 3.38
N ALA A 83 -6.13 -26.16 3.30
CA ALA A 83 -5.38 -26.11 2.05
C ALA A 83 -5.44 -27.43 1.25
N GLY A 84 -6.39 -27.51 0.31
CA GLY A 84 -6.23 -28.36 -0.87
C GLY A 84 -4.98 -27.96 -1.69
N LYS A 85 -4.50 -28.87 -2.54
CA LYS A 85 -3.21 -28.80 -3.28
C LYS A 85 -2.91 -27.44 -3.95
N ALA A 86 -3.92 -26.66 -4.36
CA ALA A 86 -3.74 -25.37 -5.05
C ALA A 86 -3.25 -24.21 -4.17
N ARG A 87 -3.50 -24.22 -2.85
CA ARG A 87 -3.11 -23.11 -1.95
C ARG A 87 -1.74 -23.31 -1.29
N ARG A 88 -1.09 -24.45 -1.56
CA ARG A 88 0.19 -24.82 -0.93
C ARG A 88 1.37 -23.99 -1.48
N VAL A 89 1.27 -23.49 -2.71
CA VAL A 89 2.31 -22.64 -3.35
C VAL A 89 2.29 -21.19 -2.84
N THR A 90 1.16 -20.70 -2.33
CA THR A 90 1.00 -19.33 -1.79
C THR A 90 0.91 -19.28 -0.27
N SER A 91 1.13 -20.41 0.42
CA SER A 91 0.83 -20.66 1.85
C SER A 91 1.65 -19.85 2.88
N GLY A 92 2.35 -18.79 2.48
CA GLY A 92 3.03 -17.92 3.43
C GLY A 92 3.43 -16.56 2.90
N SER A 93 2.86 -16.12 1.78
CA SER A 93 3.09 -14.78 1.20
C SER A 93 1.79 -14.09 0.74
N TYR A 94 0.64 -14.62 1.17
CA TYR A 94 -0.67 -14.17 0.69
C TYR A 94 -0.97 -12.75 1.18
N ILE A 95 -0.74 -12.48 2.47
CA ILE A 95 -1.02 -11.18 3.08
C ILE A 95 -0.09 -10.12 2.48
N THR A 96 1.18 -10.47 2.34
CA THR A 96 2.20 -9.61 1.73
C THR A 96 1.81 -9.25 0.30
N LEU A 97 1.40 -10.23 -0.50
CA LEU A 97 1.00 -10.03 -1.89
C LEU A 97 -0.26 -9.16 -1.99
N VAL A 98 -1.25 -9.42 -1.14
CA VAL A 98 -2.49 -8.64 -1.07
C VAL A 98 -2.23 -7.19 -0.65
N TYR A 99 -1.31 -6.96 0.30
CA TYR A 99 -0.89 -5.62 0.71
C TYR A 99 -0.14 -4.87 -0.41
N VAL A 100 0.81 -5.52 -1.09
CA VAL A 100 1.50 -4.89 -2.22
C VAL A 100 0.53 -4.63 -3.38
N GLY A 101 -0.41 -5.54 -3.61
CA GLY A 101 -1.50 -5.39 -4.58
C GLY A 101 -2.37 -4.17 -4.31
N ILE A 102 -2.71 -3.87 -3.04
CA ILE A 102 -3.46 -2.65 -2.73
C ILE A 102 -2.62 -1.38 -2.96
N LYS A 103 -1.32 -1.40 -2.62
CA LYS A 103 -0.43 -0.26 -2.89
C LYS A 103 -0.28 -0.01 -4.39
N PHE A 104 -0.21 -1.07 -5.19
CA PHE A 104 -0.26 -0.98 -6.64
C PHE A 104 -1.57 -0.34 -7.11
N LEU A 105 -2.72 -0.76 -6.58
CA LEU A 105 -4.02 -0.20 -6.93
C LEU A 105 -4.12 1.30 -6.61
N TYR A 106 -3.56 1.75 -5.48
CA TYR A 106 -3.45 3.18 -5.16
C TYR A 106 -2.60 3.95 -6.18
N ALA A 107 -1.44 3.42 -6.56
CA ALA A 107 -0.57 4.03 -7.55
C ALA A 107 -1.24 4.09 -8.93
N LEU A 108 -1.87 3.00 -9.36
CA LEU A 108 -2.62 2.93 -10.62
C LEU A 108 -3.79 3.93 -10.63
N ASN A 109 -4.56 4.00 -9.54
CA ASN A 109 -5.66 4.96 -9.44
C ASN A 109 -5.16 6.40 -9.56
N SER A 110 -4.06 6.77 -8.87
CA SER A 110 -3.48 8.11 -8.99
C SER A 110 -3.04 8.44 -10.42
N ILE A 111 -2.48 7.48 -11.16
CA ILE A 111 -2.11 7.65 -12.59
C ILE A 111 -3.36 7.84 -13.45
N VAL A 112 -4.36 6.98 -13.28
CA VAL A 112 -5.62 7.04 -14.04
C VAL A 112 -6.33 8.38 -13.80
N GLN A 113 -6.39 8.85 -12.56
CA GLN A 113 -7.01 10.13 -12.20
C GLN A 113 -6.27 11.32 -12.80
N PHE A 114 -4.93 11.26 -12.87
CA PHE A 114 -4.13 12.29 -13.51
C PHE A 114 -4.37 12.35 -15.04
N ILE A 115 -4.40 11.19 -15.71
CA ILE A 115 -4.70 11.10 -17.14
C ILE A 115 -6.15 11.53 -17.42
N PHE A 116 -7.08 11.13 -16.55
CA PHE A 116 -8.48 11.53 -16.66
C PHE A 116 -8.64 13.05 -16.55
N LEU A 117 -7.95 13.71 -15.61
CA LEU A 117 -7.95 15.17 -15.51
C LEU A 117 -7.46 15.83 -16.81
N LYS A 118 -6.33 15.36 -17.37
CA LYS A 118 -5.81 15.86 -18.66
C LYS A 118 -6.86 15.75 -19.77
N ASN A 119 -7.48 14.57 -19.91
CA ASN A 119 -8.47 14.32 -20.96
C ASN A 119 -9.74 15.15 -20.76
N MET A 120 -10.18 15.36 -19.52
CA MET A 120 -11.33 16.18 -19.18
C MET A 120 -11.12 17.66 -19.54
N LEU A 121 -9.90 18.18 -19.34
CA LEU A 121 -9.57 19.55 -19.73
C LEU A 121 -9.33 19.70 -21.24
N GLY A 122 -9.20 18.59 -21.99
CA GLY A 122 -8.94 18.64 -23.43
C GLY A 122 -7.55 19.15 -23.81
N VAL A 123 -6.59 19.10 -22.88
CA VAL A 123 -5.24 19.64 -23.07
C VAL A 123 -4.25 18.57 -23.53
N SER A 124 -3.33 18.95 -24.42
CA SER A 124 -2.31 18.04 -24.96
C SER A 124 -1.16 17.80 -23.98
N SER A 125 -0.77 18.82 -23.21
CA SER A 125 0.39 18.80 -22.31
C SER A 125 0.07 18.21 -20.94
N TYR A 126 0.94 17.34 -20.41
CA TYR A 126 0.86 16.86 -19.02
C TYR A 126 1.30 17.92 -18.00
N THR A 127 2.12 18.89 -18.42
CA THR A 127 2.63 20.02 -17.63
C THR A 127 1.67 21.21 -17.58
N TRP A 128 0.45 21.05 -18.09
CA TRP A 128 -0.53 22.13 -18.23
C TRP A 128 -0.71 22.96 -16.96
N GLY A 129 -0.72 22.34 -15.77
CA GLY A 129 -0.85 23.08 -14.50
C GLY A 129 0.31 24.04 -14.22
N LEU A 130 1.54 23.70 -14.62
CA LEU A 130 2.70 24.59 -14.51
C LEU A 130 2.60 25.74 -15.51
N ASP A 131 2.24 25.44 -16.75
CA ASP A 131 2.12 26.42 -17.84
C ASP A 131 1.10 27.51 -17.46
N VAL A 132 -0.09 27.09 -17.00
CA VAL A 132 -1.14 28.02 -16.55
C VAL A 132 -0.74 28.79 -15.29
N SER A 133 0.00 28.17 -14.37
CA SER A 133 0.49 28.87 -13.18
C SER A 133 1.51 29.95 -13.53
N LEU A 134 2.40 29.68 -14.48
CA LEU A 134 3.38 30.64 -14.98
C LEU A 134 2.71 31.77 -15.77
N ASP A 135 1.71 31.46 -16.60
CA ASP A 135 0.90 32.45 -17.30
C ASP A 135 0.21 33.39 -16.31
N LEU A 136 -0.41 32.82 -15.27
CA LEU A 136 -1.09 33.59 -14.23
C LEU A 136 -0.14 34.46 -13.41
N TRP A 137 1.07 33.95 -13.08
CA TRP A 137 2.09 34.73 -12.38
C TRP A 137 2.60 35.90 -13.21
N ASN A 138 2.70 35.71 -14.53
CA ASN A 138 3.10 36.75 -15.47
C ASN A 138 1.95 37.71 -15.85
N GLY A 139 0.76 37.54 -15.27
CA GLY A 139 -0.41 38.39 -15.55
C GLY A 139 -1.06 38.14 -16.92
N ARG A 140 -0.73 37.03 -17.60
CA ARG A 140 -1.39 36.64 -18.85
C ARG A 140 -2.74 36.01 -18.53
N GLU A 141 -3.82 36.65 -18.96
CA GLU A 141 -5.18 36.15 -18.72
C GLU A 141 -5.71 35.25 -19.85
N TRP A 142 -6.91 34.70 -19.65
CA TRP A 142 -7.65 33.87 -20.60
C TRP A 142 -7.83 34.46 -22.02
N PRO A 143 -7.86 35.80 -22.28
CA PRO A 143 -7.98 36.30 -23.64
C PRO A 143 -6.75 35.98 -24.51
N GLU A 144 -5.57 35.83 -23.89
CA GLU A 144 -4.31 35.56 -24.58
C GLU A 144 -3.99 34.06 -24.60
N THR A 145 -4.31 33.35 -23.52
CA THR A 145 -4.01 31.93 -23.37
C THR A 145 -5.09 31.01 -23.96
N GLY A 146 -6.32 31.51 -24.12
CA GLY A 146 -7.47 30.73 -24.58
C GLY A 146 -7.95 29.67 -23.57
N ASN A 147 -7.31 29.56 -22.41
CA ASN A 147 -7.67 28.62 -21.37
C ASN A 147 -8.80 29.21 -20.51
N PHE A 148 -9.88 28.43 -20.31
CA PHE A 148 -11.02 28.80 -19.48
C PHE A 148 -11.63 30.20 -19.77
N PRO A 149 -12.35 30.37 -20.89
CA PRO A 149 -12.93 31.67 -21.26
C PRO A 149 -14.01 32.13 -20.27
N ARG A 150 -13.96 33.41 -19.88
CA ARG A 150 -14.96 34.04 -19.00
C ARG A 150 -16.14 34.62 -19.76
N VAL A 151 -16.04 34.70 -21.08
CA VAL A 151 -17.09 35.21 -21.97
C VAL A 151 -17.28 34.24 -23.13
N THR A 152 -18.53 33.88 -23.42
CA THR A 152 -18.90 33.01 -24.54
C THR A 152 -20.04 33.62 -25.35
N MET A 153 -20.22 33.16 -26.59
CA MET A 153 -21.39 33.51 -27.41
C MET A 153 -22.42 32.39 -27.30
N CYS A 154 -23.66 32.74 -26.98
CA CYS A 154 -24.78 31.82 -26.93
C CYS A 154 -25.74 32.11 -28.08
N ASP A 155 -26.00 31.08 -28.87
CA ASP A 155 -26.96 31.14 -29.97
C ASP A 155 -28.29 30.55 -29.49
N TYR A 156 -29.39 31.26 -29.69
CA TYR A 156 -30.74 30.74 -29.44
C TYR A 156 -31.66 31.03 -30.61
N ASP A 157 -32.56 30.08 -30.87
CA ASP A 157 -33.50 30.17 -31.98
C ASP A 157 -34.88 30.59 -31.47
N VAL A 158 -35.41 31.68 -31.99
CA VAL A 158 -36.76 32.19 -31.71
C VAL A 158 -37.65 31.97 -32.92
N ARG A 159 -38.85 31.45 -32.71
CA ARG A 159 -39.86 31.32 -33.76
C ARG A 159 -40.73 32.56 -33.79
N VAL A 160 -40.72 33.27 -34.91
CA VAL A 160 -41.59 34.44 -35.16
C VAL A 160 -42.32 34.21 -36.48
N LEU A 161 -43.66 34.29 -36.46
CA LEU A 161 -44.52 34.09 -37.65
C LEU A 161 -44.28 32.77 -38.40
N GLY A 162 -43.90 31.70 -37.68
CA GLY A 162 -43.60 30.39 -38.27
C GLY A 162 -42.18 30.21 -38.81
N ASN A 163 -41.39 31.28 -38.92
CA ASN A 163 -39.99 31.23 -39.33
C ASN A 163 -39.05 31.14 -38.10
N LEU A 164 -37.97 30.37 -38.24
CA LEU A 164 -36.93 30.23 -37.22
C LEU A 164 -35.88 31.33 -37.42
N HIS A 165 -35.71 32.20 -36.43
CA HIS A 165 -34.70 33.25 -36.42
C HIS A 165 -33.64 32.94 -35.36
N ARG A 166 -32.37 32.88 -35.76
CA ARG A 166 -31.23 32.63 -34.86
C ARG A 166 -30.65 33.96 -34.38
N HIS A 167 -30.60 34.13 -33.07
CA HIS A 167 -29.98 35.29 -32.42
C HIS A 167 -28.76 34.86 -31.61
N THR A 168 -27.75 35.72 -31.57
CA THR A 168 -26.49 35.46 -30.87
C THR A 168 -26.26 36.52 -29.80
N VAL A 169 -26.06 36.12 -28.55
CA VAL A 169 -25.82 37.05 -27.43
C VAL A 169 -24.54 36.69 -26.70
N GLN A 170 -23.92 37.70 -26.08
CA GLN A 170 -22.74 37.51 -25.25
C GLN A 170 -23.16 37.09 -23.83
N CYS A 171 -22.61 35.98 -23.35
CA CYS A 171 -22.83 35.46 -22.00
C CYS A 171 -21.53 35.53 -21.19
N VAL A 172 -21.67 35.82 -19.89
CA VAL A 172 -20.55 35.83 -18.95
C VAL A 172 -20.58 34.53 -18.14
N LEU A 173 -19.46 33.81 -18.13
CA LEU A 173 -19.33 32.50 -17.51
C LEU A 173 -18.50 32.61 -16.21
N MET A 174 -19.11 33.20 -15.19
CA MET A 174 -18.44 33.46 -13.89
C MET A 174 -17.90 32.19 -13.22
N ILE A 175 -18.57 31.05 -13.41
CA ILE A 175 -18.13 29.76 -12.86
C ILE A 175 -16.74 29.34 -13.35
N ASN A 176 -16.35 29.78 -14.55
CA ASN A 176 -15.09 29.37 -15.14
C ASN A 176 -13.88 30.00 -14.43
N MET A 177 -14.06 31.20 -13.88
CA MET A 177 -13.06 31.87 -13.06
C MET A 177 -12.72 31.06 -11.80
N PHE A 178 -13.71 30.37 -11.21
CA PHE A 178 -13.48 29.48 -10.08
C PHE A 178 -12.85 28.16 -10.52
N ASN A 179 -13.35 27.57 -11.62
CA ASN A 179 -12.83 26.31 -12.15
C ASN A 179 -11.34 26.41 -12.52
N GLU A 180 -10.92 27.52 -13.13
CA GLU A 180 -9.51 27.79 -13.43
C GLU A 180 -8.62 27.58 -12.18
N LYS A 181 -9.01 28.17 -11.03
CA LYS A 181 -8.22 28.06 -9.79
C LYS A 181 -8.32 26.68 -9.16
N ILE A 182 -9.52 26.08 -9.14
CA ILE A 182 -9.74 24.75 -8.59
C ILE A 182 -8.91 23.71 -9.35
N PHE A 183 -8.89 23.75 -10.68
CA PHE A 183 -8.17 22.77 -11.49
C PHE A 183 -6.66 22.93 -11.40
N VAL A 184 -6.13 24.15 -11.27
CA VAL A 184 -4.70 24.36 -10.99
C VAL A 184 -4.32 23.74 -9.65
N VAL A 185 -5.08 24.01 -8.58
CA VAL A 185 -4.83 23.43 -7.24
C VAL A 185 -4.95 21.90 -7.29
N LEU A 186 -5.98 21.37 -7.95
CA LEU A 186 -6.21 19.93 -8.10
C LEU A 186 -5.06 19.25 -8.85
N TRP A 187 -4.52 19.88 -9.89
CA TRP A 187 -3.39 19.34 -10.65
C TRP A 187 -2.15 19.16 -9.75
N TYR A 188 -1.78 20.18 -8.97
CA TYR A 188 -0.67 20.07 -8.03
C TYR A 188 -0.93 19.00 -6.96
N TRP A 189 -2.16 18.93 -6.45
CA TRP A 189 -2.54 17.93 -5.46
C TRP A 189 -2.42 16.51 -6.01
N LEU A 190 -2.90 16.26 -7.24
CA LEU A 190 -2.77 14.96 -7.90
C LEU A 190 -1.30 14.60 -8.18
N CYS A 191 -0.44 15.57 -8.51
CA CYS A 191 1.01 15.35 -8.63
C CYS A 191 1.62 14.85 -7.31
N ILE A 192 1.30 15.50 -6.19
CA ILE A 192 1.78 15.08 -4.85
C ILE A 192 1.28 13.67 -4.54
N MET A 193 -0.03 13.41 -4.75
CA MET A 193 -0.63 12.10 -4.50
C MET A 193 -0.01 11.01 -5.37
N LEU A 194 0.33 11.31 -6.62
CA LEU A 194 1.02 10.39 -7.52
C LEU A 194 2.41 10.04 -6.98
N ILE A 195 3.22 11.03 -6.62
CA ILE A 195 4.58 10.83 -6.08
C ILE A 195 4.53 9.97 -4.81
N VAL A 196 3.67 10.33 -3.85
CA VAL A 196 3.55 9.59 -2.57
C VAL A 196 3.06 8.16 -2.80
N SER A 197 2.08 7.95 -3.69
CA SER A 197 1.54 6.63 -3.98
C SER A 197 2.57 5.73 -4.66
N VAL A 198 3.29 6.25 -5.65
CA VAL A 198 4.35 5.52 -6.37
C VAL A 198 5.52 5.20 -5.44
N TYR A 199 5.97 6.16 -4.63
CA TYR A 199 7.00 5.91 -3.61
C TYR A 199 6.57 4.81 -2.63
N SER A 200 5.33 4.87 -2.13
CA SER A 200 4.79 3.83 -1.24
C SER A 200 4.79 2.46 -1.91
N PHE A 201 4.33 2.37 -3.16
CA PHE A 201 4.34 1.13 -3.92
C PHE A 201 5.76 0.58 -4.11
N ILE A 202 6.71 1.40 -4.57
CA ILE A 202 8.10 0.98 -4.78
C ILE A 202 8.72 0.50 -3.48
N LYS A 203 8.56 1.25 -2.38
CA LYS A 203 9.08 0.86 -1.06
C LYS A 203 8.61 -0.52 -0.65
N TRP A 204 7.31 -0.81 -0.79
CA TRP A 204 6.72 -2.07 -0.38
C TRP A 204 6.99 -3.21 -1.39
N ALA A 205 7.09 -2.91 -2.68
CA ALA A 205 7.49 -3.87 -3.70
C ALA A 205 8.95 -4.34 -3.51
N VAL A 206 9.87 -3.40 -3.24
CA VAL A 206 11.26 -3.71 -2.88
C VAL A 206 11.32 -4.48 -1.56
N ALA A 207 10.52 -4.08 -0.56
CA ALA A 207 10.43 -4.82 0.71
C ALA A 207 10.01 -6.27 0.49
N MET A 208 9.01 -6.54 -0.35
CA MET A 208 8.57 -7.90 -0.71
C MET A 208 9.68 -8.67 -1.44
N ALA A 209 10.29 -8.08 -2.47
CA ALA A 209 11.36 -8.73 -3.24
C ALA A 209 12.59 -9.08 -2.39
N THR A 210 12.90 -8.24 -1.40
CA THR A 210 14.04 -8.41 -0.48
C THR A 210 13.67 -9.09 0.83
N THR A 211 12.42 -9.53 1.03
CA THR A 211 11.97 -10.12 2.31
C THR A 211 12.81 -11.34 2.71
N THR A 212 13.26 -12.12 1.71
CA THR A 212 14.09 -13.31 1.94
C THR A 212 15.48 -12.99 2.48
N VAL A 213 16.01 -11.79 2.23
CA VAL A 213 17.37 -11.38 2.62
C VAL A 213 17.31 -10.33 3.73
N THR A 214 16.77 -9.15 3.44
CA THR A 214 16.69 -8.02 4.37
C THR A 214 15.70 -8.30 5.50
N GLY A 215 14.58 -8.96 5.21
CA GLY A 215 13.61 -9.33 6.23
C GLY A 215 14.19 -10.31 7.27
N LYS A 216 14.97 -11.29 6.80
CA LYS A 216 15.69 -12.21 7.70
C LYS A 216 16.78 -11.50 8.51
N ALA A 217 17.50 -10.56 7.89
CA ALA A 217 18.53 -9.77 8.58
C ALA A 217 17.92 -8.91 9.70
N LEU A 218 16.76 -8.31 9.45
CA LEU A 218 16.01 -7.52 10.44
C LEU A 218 15.57 -8.37 11.63
N VAL A 219 14.97 -9.54 11.40
CA VAL A 219 14.58 -10.44 12.50
C VAL A 219 15.82 -10.93 13.26
N ASN A 220 16.92 -11.23 12.55
CA ASN A 220 18.18 -11.61 13.17
C ASN A 220 18.73 -10.51 14.08
N SER A 221 18.70 -9.24 13.66
CA SER A 221 19.17 -8.13 14.52
C SER A 221 18.30 -7.96 15.78
N TYR A 222 16.98 -8.10 15.67
CA TYR A 222 16.11 -8.01 16.86
C TYR A 222 16.30 -9.21 17.80
N ILE A 223 16.42 -10.43 17.27
CA ILE A 223 16.64 -11.62 18.11
C ILE A 223 18.02 -11.59 18.79
N GLN A 224 19.05 -11.03 18.16
CA GLN A 224 20.36 -10.84 18.80
C GLN A 224 20.31 -9.85 19.97
N GLN A 225 19.42 -8.85 19.93
CA GLN A 225 19.18 -7.95 21.06
C GLN A 225 18.45 -8.67 22.22
N ILE A 226 17.59 -9.64 21.92
CA ILE A 226 16.85 -10.41 22.91
C ILE A 226 17.72 -11.49 23.55
N ASP A 227 18.48 -12.25 22.76
CA ASP A 227 19.39 -13.30 23.23
C ASP A 227 20.75 -13.18 22.52
N ALA A 228 21.69 -12.50 23.20
CA ALA A 228 23.06 -12.30 22.72
C ALA A 228 23.85 -13.62 22.54
N SER A 229 23.38 -14.74 23.09
CA SER A 229 24.01 -16.05 22.90
C SER A 229 23.70 -16.67 21.52
N VAL A 230 22.66 -16.19 20.82
CA VAL A 230 22.34 -16.59 19.44
C VAL A 230 23.46 -16.20 18.47
N ALA A 231 24.16 -15.09 18.73
CA ALA A 231 25.31 -14.69 17.93
C ALA A 231 26.51 -15.64 18.10
N ARG A 232 26.65 -16.30 19.26
CA ARG A 232 27.83 -17.12 19.60
C ARG A 232 27.68 -18.60 19.27
N SER A 233 26.48 -19.17 19.37
CA SER A 233 26.24 -20.61 19.15
C SER A 233 25.73 -20.94 17.75
N LEU A 234 26.40 -21.86 17.05
CA LEU A 234 25.98 -22.34 15.72
C LEU A 234 24.60 -23.02 15.76
N HIS A 235 24.30 -23.75 16.84
CA HIS A 235 23.01 -24.42 17.05
C HIS A 235 21.86 -23.42 17.25
N LYS A 236 22.09 -22.32 17.98
CA LYS A 236 21.07 -21.28 18.14
C LYS A 236 20.83 -20.51 16.83
N ARG A 237 21.84 -20.35 15.98
CA ARG A 237 21.68 -19.77 14.63
C ARG A 237 20.83 -20.65 13.72
N SER A 238 21.01 -21.98 13.74
CA SER A 238 20.16 -22.88 12.97
C SER A 238 18.71 -22.90 13.50
N LEU A 239 18.53 -22.84 14.82
CA LEU A 239 17.21 -22.71 15.44
C LEU A 239 16.50 -21.39 15.05
N LEU A 240 17.25 -20.28 14.96
CA LEU A 240 16.73 -19.01 14.45
C LEU A 240 16.29 -19.10 12.99
N GLN A 241 17.07 -19.76 12.14
CA GLN A 241 16.68 -19.97 10.74
C GLN A 241 15.40 -20.80 10.65
N GLN A 242 15.25 -21.85 11.48
CA GLN A 242 14.04 -22.65 11.58
C GLN A 242 12.85 -21.83 12.09
N PHE A 243 13.03 -20.97 13.09
CA PHE A 243 11.99 -20.04 13.55
C PHE A 243 11.51 -19.15 12.42
N VAL A 244 12.43 -18.54 11.66
CA VAL A 244 12.05 -17.65 10.56
C VAL A 244 11.37 -18.41 9.42
N SER A 245 11.85 -19.60 9.05
CA SER A 245 11.28 -20.35 7.92
C SER A 245 9.99 -21.11 8.26
N GLU A 246 9.88 -21.69 9.45
CA GLU A 246 8.75 -22.54 9.85
C GLU A 246 7.68 -21.77 10.61
N LYS A 247 8.09 -20.90 11.55
CA LYS A 247 7.18 -20.21 12.48
C LYS A 247 6.78 -18.82 12.02
N LEU A 248 7.67 -18.06 11.38
CA LEU A 248 7.36 -16.69 10.96
C LEU A 248 6.98 -16.61 9.46
N ARG A 249 7.61 -17.43 8.60
CA ARG A 249 7.46 -17.41 7.13
C ARG A 249 7.63 -15.99 6.55
N THR A 250 7.34 -15.80 5.26
CA THR A 250 7.46 -14.50 4.60
C THR A 250 6.43 -13.50 5.14
N ASP A 251 5.18 -13.94 5.35
CA ASP A 251 4.09 -13.08 5.84
C ASP A 251 4.30 -12.58 7.28
N GLY A 252 4.84 -13.39 8.19
CA GLY A 252 5.13 -12.95 9.55
C GLY A 252 6.32 -11.98 9.59
N VAL A 253 7.34 -12.17 8.74
CA VAL A 253 8.45 -11.22 8.61
C VAL A 253 7.93 -9.87 8.09
N PHE A 254 7.01 -9.91 7.13
CA PHE A 254 6.33 -8.71 6.64
C PHE A 254 5.51 -8.03 7.74
N LEU A 255 4.75 -8.79 8.53
CA LEU A 255 3.96 -8.23 9.63
C LEU A 255 4.85 -7.60 10.70
N VAL A 256 5.96 -8.24 11.07
CA VAL A 256 6.93 -7.68 12.02
C VAL A 256 7.49 -6.35 11.50
N ARG A 257 7.81 -6.26 10.21
CA ARG A 257 8.23 -4.99 9.58
C ARG A 257 7.12 -3.94 9.59
N LEU A 258 5.88 -4.35 9.38
CA LEU A 258 4.74 -3.44 9.45
C LEU A 258 4.55 -2.90 10.87
N VAL A 259 4.70 -3.75 11.89
CA VAL A 259 4.63 -3.34 13.30
C VAL A 259 5.81 -2.44 13.67
N SER A 260 7.03 -2.72 13.19
CA SER A 260 8.19 -1.86 13.47
C SER A 260 8.03 -0.47 12.89
N GLU A 261 7.50 -0.34 11.67
CA GLU A 261 7.27 0.96 11.02
C GLU A 261 6.11 1.76 11.64
N ASN A 262 5.10 1.11 12.24
CA ASN A 262 3.92 1.81 12.81
C ASN A 262 3.96 2.00 14.33
N SER A 263 4.58 1.08 15.06
CA SER A 263 4.53 0.98 16.53
C SER A 263 5.90 1.13 17.20
N GLY A 264 6.97 1.21 16.40
CA GLY A 264 8.34 1.37 16.87
C GLY A 264 9.01 0.07 17.32
N ASP A 265 10.31 0.18 17.58
CA ASP A 265 11.18 -0.98 17.86
C ASP A 265 10.87 -1.65 19.20
N MET A 266 10.49 -0.89 20.22
CA MET A 266 10.22 -1.42 21.56
C MET A 266 9.05 -2.41 21.57
N VAL A 267 7.95 -2.10 20.88
CA VAL A 267 6.78 -2.98 20.77
C VAL A 267 7.14 -4.22 19.94
N THR A 268 7.88 -4.01 18.86
CA THR A 268 8.34 -5.09 17.97
C THR A 268 9.24 -6.09 18.70
N LEU A 269 10.15 -5.60 19.54
CA LEU A 269 11.01 -6.43 20.39
C LEU A 269 10.19 -7.26 21.40
N ALA A 270 9.21 -6.64 22.06
CA ALA A 270 8.33 -7.35 22.98
C ALA A 270 7.55 -8.47 22.28
N LEU A 271 7.01 -8.20 21.09
CA LEU A 271 6.32 -9.19 20.27
C LEU A 271 7.24 -10.34 19.86
N LEU A 272 8.42 -10.03 19.29
CA LEU A 272 9.39 -11.05 18.87
C LEU A 272 9.90 -11.88 20.04
N LYS A 273 10.10 -11.27 21.21
CA LYS A 273 10.48 -12.00 22.44
C LYS A 273 9.43 -13.03 22.82
N THR A 274 8.14 -12.64 22.85
CA THR A 274 7.06 -13.59 23.18
C THR A 274 6.97 -14.73 22.16
N LEU A 275 7.10 -14.43 20.85
CA LEU A 275 7.09 -15.44 19.80
C LEU A 275 8.29 -16.40 19.87
N TRP A 276 9.46 -15.88 20.24
CA TRP A 276 10.69 -16.65 20.37
C TRP A 276 10.67 -17.58 21.58
N GLU A 277 10.23 -17.09 22.74
CA GLU A 277 10.07 -17.89 23.96
C GLU A 277 9.06 -19.02 23.76
N ASP A 278 7.90 -18.72 23.15
CA ASP A 278 6.89 -19.72 22.82
C ASP A 278 7.43 -20.78 21.83
N PHE A 279 8.24 -20.38 20.85
CA PHE A 279 8.86 -21.31 19.90
C PHE A 279 9.88 -22.24 20.58
N ILE A 280 10.73 -21.71 21.46
CA ILE A 280 11.69 -22.51 22.23
C ILE A 280 10.94 -23.49 23.13
N LYS A 281 9.89 -23.04 23.82
CA LYS A 281 9.09 -23.90 24.70
C LYS A 281 8.47 -25.07 23.94
N GLN A 282 7.88 -24.81 22.77
CA GLN A 282 7.31 -25.84 21.90
C GLN A 282 8.35 -26.87 21.44
N ARG A 283 9.57 -26.43 21.12
CA ARG A 283 10.69 -27.31 20.74
C ARG A 283 11.29 -28.07 21.91
N GLY A 284 11.21 -27.54 23.14
CA GLY A 284 11.63 -28.21 24.36
C GLY A 284 10.69 -29.35 24.78
N GLU A 285 9.38 -29.20 24.53
CA GLU A 285 8.36 -30.24 24.78
C GLU A 285 8.34 -31.32 23.68
N HIS A 286 8.63 -30.96 22.43
CA HIS A 286 8.73 -31.88 21.30
C HIS A 286 10.01 -31.64 20.49
N PRO A 287 11.14 -32.29 20.85
CA PRO A 287 12.35 -32.21 20.04
C PRO A 287 12.08 -32.80 18.65
N PRO A 288 12.66 -32.24 17.57
CA PRO A 288 12.55 -32.85 16.26
C PRO A 288 13.10 -34.29 16.33
N PRO A 289 12.56 -35.24 15.53
CA PRO A 289 13.20 -36.55 15.41
C PRO A 289 14.64 -36.30 14.96
N TYR A 290 15.59 -36.74 15.79
CA TYR A 290 17.01 -36.68 15.46
C TYR A 290 17.21 -37.33 14.09
N THR A 291 17.46 -36.54 13.04
CA THR A 291 18.37 -37.01 11.99
C THR A 291 19.73 -36.88 12.61
N GLU A 292 20.33 -38.02 12.99
CA GLU A 292 21.72 -38.08 13.41
C GLU A 292 22.57 -37.19 12.49
N PRO A 293 23.51 -36.40 13.03
CA PRO A 293 24.55 -35.88 12.17
C PRO A 293 25.20 -37.10 11.50
N LEU A 294 25.37 -37.07 10.18
CA LEU A 294 26.19 -38.05 9.47
C LEU A 294 27.58 -38.00 10.08
N LEU A 295 27.80 -38.78 11.14
CA LEU A 295 29.12 -39.17 11.57
C LEU A 295 29.71 -39.84 10.35
N VAL A 296 30.69 -39.18 9.74
CA VAL A 296 31.55 -39.78 8.72
C VAL A 296 31.97 -41.11 9.32
N SER A 297 31.42 -42.20 8.75
CA SER A 297 31.66 -43.56 9.18
C SER A 297 33.13 -43.72 9.51
N ASN A 298 33.43 -44.08 10.77
CA ASN A 298 34.76 -44.44 11.23
C ASN A 298 35.43 -45.30 10.16
N LYS A 299 36.30 -44.68 9.37
CA LYS A 299 37.23 -45.42 8.53
C LYS A 299 38.19 -46.04 9.53
N LYS A 300 37.97 -47.31 9.86
CA LYS A 300 38.94 -48.12 10.62
C LYS A 300 40.27 -47.94 9.89
N ILE A 301 41.21 -47.25 10.52
CA ILE A 301 42.61 -47.31 10.14
C ILE A 301 43.00 -48.77 10.42
N SER A 302 43.24 -49.55 9.37
CA SER A 302 43.82 -50.87 9.51
C SER A 302 45.30 -50.70 9.87
N GLU A 303 45.77 -51.50 10.82
CA GLU A 303 47.16 -51.62 11.29
C GLU A 303 48.16 -52.12 10.21
N SER A 304 47.84 -51.98 8.93
CA SER A 304 48.67 -52.42 7.80
C SER A 304 49.43 -51.30 7.09
N ASP A 305 49.21 -50.05 7.47
CA ASP A 305 49.86 -48.87 6.85
C ASP A 305 50.82 -48.15 7.82
N LEU A 306 51.52 -48.90 8.68
CA LEU A 306 52.64 -48.41 9.49
C LEU A 306 53.93 -49.16 9.18
#